data_AF-A0A7S2LNJ6-F1
#
_entry.id   AF-A0A7S2LNJ6-F1
#
_cell.length_a   1.000
_cell.length_b   1.000
_cell.length_c   1.000
_cell.angle_alpha   90.00
_cell.angle_beta   90.00
_cell.angle_gamma   90.00
#
_symmetry.space_group_name_H-M   'P 1'
#
loop_
_entity.id
_entity.type
_entity.pdbx_description
1 polymer ?
#
loop_
_entity_poly.entity_id
_entity_poly.type
_entity_poly.pdbx_seq_one_letter_code
_entity_poly.pdbx_strand_id
1 'polypeptide(L)'
;HGRVGMLAAVGFLVGEAVESKTVLFNGEISGPAIGQLAQVNPLLWVFLGAGIAKAETMRAEIGWVEPENVPFDKPGQLRDSYIPGDIGFDPLGLKPESEEDFIAMQNKELQNGRLGMLAAAGFLAQELVDGKGIIE
;
A
#
# COMPACT_ATOMS: atom_id res chain seq x y z
N HIS A 1 -0.42 -0.24 -7.22
CA HIS A 1 1.00 0.13 -7.26
C HIS A 1 1.27 1.47 -6.59
N GLY A 2 0.77 2.61 -7.10
CA GLY A 2 1.04 3.94 -6.51
C GLY A 2 0.79 4.03 -4.99
N ARG A 3 -0.41 3.63 -4.53
CA ARG A 3 -0.75 3.59 -3.08
C ARG A 3 0.20 2.72 -2.26
N VAL A 4 0.56 1.53 -2.77
CA VAL A 4 1.50 0.61 -2.10
C VAL A 4 2.91 1.21 -2.05
N GLY A 5 3.36 1.88 -3.12
CA GLY A 5 4.65 2.56 -3.14
C GLY A 5 4.72 3.72 -2.14
N MET A 6 3.65 4.51 -2.02
CA MET A 6 3.57 5.55 -0.99
C MET A 6 3.62 4.97 0.44
N LEU A 7 2.87 3.90 0.70
CA LEU A 7 2.92 3.22 2.01
C LEU A 7 4.30 2.62 2.29
N ALA A 8 4.96 2.04 1.29
CA ALA A 8 6.31 1.52 1.42
C ALA A 8 7.30 2.65 1.77
N ALA A 9 7.30 3.76 1.01
CA ALA A 9 8.19 4.89 1.27
C ALA A 9 8.01 5.47 2.69
N VAL A 10 6.77 5.64 3.15
CA VAL A 10 6.50 6.06 4.53
C VAL A 10 6.95 5.00 5.54
N GLY A 11 6.71 3.72 5.25
CA GLY A 11 7.13 2.60 6.11
C GLY A 11 8.64 2.51 6.30
N PHE A 12 9.42 2.75 5.24
CA PHE A 12 10.88 2.84 5.31
C PHE A 12 11.32 3.97 6.25
N LEU A 13 10.82 5.19 6.03
CA LEU A 13 11.18 6.36 6.85
C LEU A 13 10.77 6.20 8.32
N VAL A 14 9.57 5.68 8.58
CA VAL A 14 9.06 5.47 9.94
C VAL A 14 9.78 4.31 10.63
N GLY A 15 10.07 3.23 9.89
CA GLY A 15 10.79 2.07 10.41
C GLY A 15 12.18 2.42 10.93
N GLU A 16 12.85 3.34 10.24
CA GLU A 16 14.15 3.88 10.67
C GLU A 16 14.00 4.94 11.76
N ALA A 17 13.09 5.92 11.59
CA ALA A 17 12.94 7.01 12.56
C ALA A 17 12.51 6.53 13.96
N VAL A 18 11.73 5.45 14.03
CA VAL A 18 11.20 4.90 15.30
C VAL A 18 12.05 3.73 15.82
N GLU A 19 13.09 3.32 15.08
CA GLU A 19 14.05 2.23 15.39
C GLU A 19 13.97 1.72 16.83
N SER A 20 13.57 0.45 17.02
CA SER A 20 13.56 -0.26 18.32
C SER A 20 12.67 0.34 19.44
N LYS A 21 12.06 1.52 19.28
CA LYS A 21 11.30 2.21 20.36
C LYS A 21 9.80 1.94 20.35
N THR A 22 9.30 1.15 19.40
CA THR A 22 7.87 0.83 19.33
C THR A 22 7.49 -0.23 20.36
N VAL A 23 6.43 0.04 21.13
CA VAL A 23 5.84 -0.89 22.12
C VAL A 23 5.48 -2.26 21.51
N LEU A 24 5.29 -2.33 20.20
CA LEU A 24 4.97 -3.56 19.46
C LEU A 24 6.13 -4.55 19.33
N PHE A 25 7.39 -4.07 19.36
CA PHE A 25 8.56 -4.90 19.04
C PHE A 25 9.63 -4.89 20.13
N ASN A 26 9.36 -4.26 21.28
CA ASN A 26 10.18 -4.28 22.51
C ASN A 26 11.70 -4.09 22.30
N GLY A 27 12.10 -3.35 21.26
CA GLY A 27 13.50 -3.12 20.91
C GLY A 27 14.25 -4.29 20.27
N GLU A 28 13.57 -5.35 19.88
CA GLU A 28 14.17 -6.53 19.25
C GLU A 28 14.55 -6.32 17.77
N ILE A 29 13.97 -5.30 17.13
CA ILE A 29 14.21 -4.96 15.73
C ILE A 29 15.18 -3.79 15.65
N SER A 30 16.35 -4.00 15.04
CA SER A 30 17.41 -2.99 14.90
C SER A 30 18.14 -3.12 13.56
N GLY A 31 18.73 -2.02 13.10
CA GLY A 31 19.48 -1.93 11.85
C GLY A 31 18.64 -1.44 10.67
N PRO A 32 19.22 -1.46 9.45
CA PRO A 32 18.61 -0.93 8.23
C PRO A 32 17.23 -1.52 7.96
N ALA A 33 16.30 -0.73 7.44
CA ALA A 33 14.90 -1.11 7.26
C ALA A 33 14.73 -2.42 6.46
N ILE A 34 15.60 -2.69 5.49
CA ILE A 34 15.60 -3.95 4.72
C ILE A 34 15.81 -5.19 5.59
N GLY A 35 16.64 -5.09 6.63
CA GLY A 35 16.95 -6.17 7.56
C GLY A 35 15.90 -6.33 8.65
N GLN A 36 15.10 -5.30 8.91
CA GLN A 36 14.05 -5.32 9.94
C GLN A 36 12.96 -6.33 9.61
N LEU A 37 12.60 -6.48 8.32
CA LEU A 37 11.57 -7.41 7.86
C LEU A 37 11.89 -8.88 8.20
N ALA A 38 13.17 -9.25 8.21
CA ALA A 38 13.61 -10.62 8.53
C ALA A 38 13.62 -10.92 10.04
N GLN A 39 13.68 -9.88 10.88
CA GLN A 39 13.72 -10.01 12.34
C GLN A 39 12.33 -10.18 12.95
N VAL A 40 11.27 -9.92 12.17
CA VAL A 40 9.90 -9.97 12.68
C VAL A 40 9.42 -11.41 12.87
N ASN A 41 8.64 -11.63 13.94
CA ASN A 41 8.02 -12.92 14.23
C ASN A 41 7.26 -13.48 12.99
N PRO A 42 7.53 -14.73 12.56
CA PRO A 42 6.85 -15.36 11.43
C PRO A 42 5.32 -15.35 11.50
N LEU A 43 4.73 -15.34 12.70
CA LEU A 43 3.28 -15.23 12.88
C LEU A 43 2.73 -13.91 12.35
N LEU A 44 3.50 -12.81 12.40
CA LEU A 44 3.05 -11.55 11.84
C LEU A 44 2.77 -11.68 10.34
N TRP A 45 3.63 -12.41 9.60
CA TRP A 45 3.44 -12.64 8.17
C TRP A 45 2.18 -13.42 7.85
N VAL A 46 1.79 -14.36 8.71
CA VAL A 46 0.53 -15.10 8.57
C VAL A 46 -0.67 -14.18 8.75
N PHE A 47 -0.67 -13.37 9.82
CA PHE A 47 -1.77 -12.42 10.07
C PHE A 47 -1.85 -11.33 9.02
N LEU A 48 -0.70 -10.78 8.61
CA LEU A 48 -0.61 -9.77 7.56
C LEU A 48 -1.09 -10.34 6.22
N GLY A 49 -0.61 -11.53 5.84
CA GLY A 49 -1.04 -12.21 4.62
C GLY A 49 -2.54 -12.49 4.61
N ALA A 50 -3.09 -12.99 5.73
CA ALA A 50 -4.53 -13.20 5.87
C ALA A 50 -5.34 -11.90 5.78
N GLY A 51 -4.84 -10.81 6.40
CA GLY A 51 -5.46 -9.48 6.33
C GLY A 51 -5.47 -8.92 4.91
N ILE A 52 -4.33 -9.00 4.22
CA ILE A 52 -4.21 -8.60 2.81
C ILE A 52 -5.16 -9.44 1.96
N ALA A 53 -5.12 -10.78 2.08
CA ALA A 53 -6.00 -11.66 1.32
C ALA A 53 -7.48 -11.31 1.51
N LYS A 54 -7.93 -11.09 2.75
CA LYS A 54 -9.30 -10.66 3.03
C LYS A 54 -9.63 -9.31 2.38
N ALA A 55 -8.75 -8.32 2.50
CA ALA A 55 -8.96 -7.00 1.90
C ALA A 55 -9.00 -7.06 0.37
N GLU A 56 -8.15 -7.88 -0.25
CA GLU A 56 -8.13 -8.08 -1.70
C GLU A 56 -9.38 -8.82 -2.20
N THR A 57 -9.84 -9.84 -1.47
CA THR A 57 -11.09 -10.55 -1.77
C THR A 57 -12.29 -9.61 -1.66
N MET A 58 -12.40 -8.83 -0.59
CA MET A 58 -13.49 -7.85 -0.44
C MET A 58 -13.50 -6.83 -1.58
N ARG A 59 -12.33 -6.30 -1.96
CA ARG A 59 -12.20 -5.41 -3.12
C ARG A 59 -12.64 -6.12 -4.41
N ALA A 60 -12.28 -7.39 -4.58
CA ALA A 60 -12.65 -8.17 -5.76
C ALA A 60 -14.18 -8.36 -5.85
N GLU A 61 -14.82 -8.71 -4.73
CA GLU A 61 -16.27 -8.89 -4.64
C GLU A 61 -17.07 -7.60 -4.89
N ILE A 62 -16.51 -6.44 -4.54
CA ILE A 62 -17.14 -5.13 -4.77
C ILE A 62 -17.03 -4.75 -6.25
N GLY A 63 -15.84 -4.90 -6.85
CA GLY A 63 -15.52 -4.33 -8.15
C GLY A 63 -15.82 -5.21 -9.36
N TRP A 64 -15.78 -6.54 -9.22
CA TRP A 64 -15.83 -7.47 -10.35
C TRP A 64 -17.19 -8.18 -10.42
N VAL A 65 -17.64 -8.44 -11.64
CA VAL A 65 -18.80 -9.30 -11.91
C VAL A 65 -18.42 -10.76 -11.65
N GLU A 66 -19.33 -11.58 -11.13
CA GLU A 66 -19.03 -12.98 -10.88
C GLU A 66 -18.65 -13.70 -12.19
N PRO A 67 -17.70 -14.66 -12.16
CA PRO A 67 -17.28 -15.40 -13.35
C PRO A 67 -18.40 -16.15 -14.08
N GLU A 68 -19.52 -16.44 -13.41
CA GLU A 68 -20.71 -17.08 -14.01
C GLU A 68 -21.50 -16.11 -14.91
N ASN A 69 -21.46 -14.81 -14.61
CA ASN A 69 -22.26 -13.78 -15.24
C ASN A 69 -21.49 -12.97 -16.30
N VAL A 70 -20.20 -13.28 -16.54
CA VAL A 70 -19.39 -12.61 -17.56
C VAL A 70 -19.49 -13.32 -18.92
N PRO A 71 -19.69 -12.60 -20.03
CA PRO A 71 -19.58 -13.19 -21.37
C PRO A 71 -18.21 -13.84 -21.57
N PHE A 72 -18.17 -15.01 -22.22
CA PHE A 72 -16.94 -15.76 -22.47
C PHE A 72 -15.84 -14.93 -23.16
N ASP A 73 -16.23 -13.95 -23.98
CA ASP A 73 -15.31 -13.06 -24.70
C ASP A 73 -14.71 -11.93 -23.84
N LYS A 74 -15.19 -11.73 -22.61
CA LYS A 74 -14.72 -10.66 -21.70
C LYS A 74 -14.53 -11.16 -20.25
N PRO A 75 -13.56 -12.05 -20.02
CA PRO A 75 -13.21 -12.45 -18.66
C PRO A 75 -12.68 -11.24 -17.87
N GLY A 76 -13.19 -11.05 -16.66
CA GLY A 76 -12.80 -9.91 -15.81
C GLY A 76 -13.53 -8.61 -16.15
N GLN A 77 -14.86 -8.64 -16.29
CA GLN A 77 -15.62 -7.41 -16.41
C GLN A 77 -15.81 -6.75 -15.03
N LEU A 78 -15.49 -5.46 -14.95
CA LEU A 78 -15.83 -4.63 -13.79
C LEU A 78 -17.33 -4.30 -13.81
N ARG A 79 -17.94 -4.14 -12.64
CA ARG A 79 -19.34 -3.70 -12.53
C ARG A 79 -19.47 -2.28 -13.05
N ASP A 80 -20.55 -1.97 -13.77
CA ASP A 80 -20.77 -0.65 -14.38
C ASP A 80 -20.89 0.49 -13.35
N SER A 81 -21.31 0.16 -12.11
CA SER A 81 -21.40 1.11 -10.99
C SER A 81 -20.08 1.30 -10.24
N TYR A 82 -19.04 0.55 -10.59
CA TYR A 82 -17.77 0.55 -9.86
C TYR A 82 -16.77 1.52 -10.49
N ILE A 83 -16.35 2.52 -9.71
CA ILE A 83 -15.24 3.39 -10.09
C ILE A 83 -13.94 2.66 -9.74
N PRO A 84 -13.05 2.39 -10.73
CA PRO A 84 -11.80 1.69 -10.47
C PRO A 84 -10.96 2.36 -9.38
N GLY A 85 -10.67 1.62 -8.30
CA GLY A 85 -9.84 2.11 -7.19
C GLY A 85 -10.62 2.85 -6.10
N ASP A 86 -11.93 3.05 -6.27
CA ASP A 86 -12.82 3.42 -5.16
C ASP A 86 -13.14 2.15 -4.36
N ILE A 87 -12.88 2.18 -3.06
CA ILE A 87 -13.19 1.09 -2.12
C ILE A 87 -14.14 1.57 -1.02
N GLY A 88 -14.73 2.77 -1.18
CA GLY A 88 -15.56 3.41 -0.16
C GLY A 88 -14.78 3.87 1.07
N PHE A 89 -13.46 4.02 0.97
CA PHE A 89 -12.61 4.46 2.08
C PHE A 89 -12.57 6.00 2.14
N ASP A 90 -13.50 6.58 2.90
CA ASP A 90 -13.48 8.00 3.27
C ASP A 90 -13.94 8.20 4.73
N PRO A 91 -13.09 7.84 5.72
CA PRO A 91 -13.45 8.00 7.13
C PRO A 91 -13.50 9.46 7.57
N LEU A 92 -12.91 10.40 6.81
CA LEU A 92 -12.82 11.81 7.16
C LEU A 92 -13.80 12.70 6.38
N GLY A 93 -14.56 12.14 5.44
CA GLY A 93 -15.53 12.88 4.63
C GLY A 93 -14.89 13.95 3.76
N LEU A 94 -13.64 13.74 3.32
CA LEU A 94 -12.88 14.73 2.57
C LEU A 94 -13.08 14.61 1.05
N LYS A 95 -13.92 13.68 0.60
CA LYS A 95 -14.25 13.52 -0.82
C LYS A 95 -15.04 14.76 -1.31
N PRO A 96 -14.52 15.51 -2.30
CA PRO A 96 -15.24 16.66 -2.84
C PRO A 96 -16.48 16.21 -3.62
N GLU A 97 -17.54 17.02 -3.57
CA GLU A 97 -18.80 16.76 -4.28
C GLU A 97 -18.74 17.19 -5.75
N SER A 98 -17.79 18.06 -6.12
CA SER A 98 -17.61 18.53 -7.49
C SER A 98 -16.73 17.56 -8.29
N GLU A 99 -17.14 17.25 -9.52
CA GLU A 99 -16.41 16.33 -10.40
C GLU A 99 -15.01 16.88 -10.77
N GLU A 100 -14.90 18.19 -10.94
CA GLU A 100 -13.65 18.87 -11.28
C GLU A 100 -12.61 18.76 -10.14
N ASP A 101 -13.05 18.97 -8.90
CA ASP A 101 -12.17 18.83 -7.73
C ASP A 101 -11.81 17.36 -7.47
N PHE A 102 -12.73 16.43 -7.76
CA PHE A 102 -12.48 15.01 -7.65
C PHE A 102 -11.40 14.54 -8.63
N ILE A 103 -11.50 14.96 -9.91
CA ILE A 103 -10.47 14.67 -10.92
C ILE A 103 -9.13 15.32 -10.53
N ALA A 104 -9.14 16.56 -10.03
CA ALA A 104 -7.93 17.21 -9.55
C ALA A 104 -7.27 16.43 -8.39
N MET A 105 -8.07 15.89 -7.47
CA MET A 105 -7.57 15.07 -6.36
C MET A 105 -7.00 13.73 -6.85
N GLN A 106 -7.65 13.05 -7.79
CA GLN A 106 -7.12 11.83 -8.41
C GLN A 106 -5.78 12.06 -9.08
N ASN A 107 -5.63 13.18 -9.82
CA ASN A 107 -4.38 13.52 -10.47
C ASN A 107 -3.25 13.78 -9.45
N LYS A 108 -3.55 14.45 -8.33
CA LYS A 108 -2.61 14.61 -7.23
C LYS A 108 -2.20 13.27 -6.63
N GLU A 109 -3.16 12.37 -6.41
CA GLU A 109 -2.88 11.01 -5.93
C GLU A 109 -1.95 10.25 -6.89
N LEU A 110 -2.21 10.34 -8.20
CA LEU A 110 -1.42 9.66 -9.22
C LEU A 110 0.03 10.18 -9.27
N GLN A 111 0.22 11.50 -9.18
CA GLN A 111 1.54 12.13 -9.16
C GLN A 111 2.34 11.72 -7.91
N ASN A 112 1.71 11.80 -6.74
CA ASN A 112 2.32 11.35 -5.48
C ASN A 112 2.59 9.84 -5.49
N GLY A 113 1.70 9.04 -6.09
CA GLY A 113 1.89 7.61 -6.27
C GLY A 113 3.13 7.27 -7.10
N ARG A 114 3.38 8.01 -8.18
CA ARG A 114 4.60 7.86 -9.00
C ARG A 114 5.85 8.23 -8.21
N LEU A 115 5.80 9.35 -7.49
CA LEU A 115 6.90 9.77 -6.62
C LEU A 115 7.19 8.74 -5.53
N GLY A 116 6.16 8.22 -4.87
CA GLY A 116 6.30 7.21 -3.82
C GLY A 116 6.89 5.90 -4.33
N MET A 117 6.50 5.45 -5.54
CA MET A 117 7.11 4.27 -6.16
C MET A 117 8.60 4.47 -6.46
N LEU A 118 8.99 5.65 -6.96
CA LEU A 118 10.40 5.98 -7.20
C LEU A 118 11.19 6.10 -5.90
N ALA A 119 10.61 6.71 -4.87
CA ALA A 119 11.23 6.84 -3.56
C ALA A 119 11.48 5.47 -2.91
N ALA A 120 10.47 4.59 -2.88
CA ALA A 120 10.62 3.24 -2.34
C ALA A 120 11.68 2.42 -3.09
N ALA A 121 11.72 2.52 -4.43
CA ALA A 121 12.76 1.86 -5.23
C ALA A 121 14.16 2.43 -4.95
N GLY A 122 14.27 3.76 -4.76
CA GLY A 122 15.52 4.42 -4.40
C GLY A 122 16.03 4.00 -3.03
N PHE A 123 15.15 3.98 -2.01
CA PHE A 123 15.51 3.55 -0.66
C PHE A 123 16.00 2.11 -0.64
N LEU A 124 15.27 1.20 -1.30
CA LEU A 124 15.69 -0.18 -1.46
C LEU A 124 17.07 -0.30 -2.12
N ALA A 125 17.32 0.45 -3.19
CA ALA A 125 18.59 0.39 -3.90
C ALA A 125 19.76 0.95 -3.07
N GLN A 126 19.55 2.03 -2.32
CA GLN A 126 20.56 2.64 -1.47
C GLN A 126 20.93 1.73 -0.29
N GLU A 127 19.95 1.22 0.45
CA GLU A 127 20.20 0.33 1.59
C GLU A 127 20.92 -0.97 1.16
N LEU A 128 20.59 -1.50 -0.03
CA LEU A 128 21.25 -2.69 -0.57
C LEU A 128 22.72 -2.47 -0.91
N VAL A 129 23.09 -1.26 -1.37
CA VAL A 129 24.46 -0.95 -1.79
C VAL A 129 25.31 -0.47 -0.61
N ASP A 130 24.78 0.45 0.20
CA ASP A 130 25.53 1.12 1.26
C ASP A 130 25.47 0.35 2.60
N GLY A 131 24.44 -0.48 2.80
CA GLY A 131 24.25 -1.25 4.03
C GLY A 131 23.91 -0.40 5.25
N LYS A 132 23.51 0.85 5.05
CA LYS A 132 23.15 1.84 6.07
C LYS A 132 21.70 2.28 5.91
N GLY A 133 21.10 2.79 6.99
CA GLY A 133 19.76 3.37 6.93
C GLY A 133 19.70 4.64 6.08
N ILE A 134 18.50 4.96 5.59
CA ILE A 134 18.18 6.17 4.82
C ILE A 134 18.27 7.43 5.69
N ILE A 135 17.86 7.33 6.95
CA ILE A 135 17.93 8.39 7.95
C ILE A 135 19.12 8.09 8.87
N GLU A 136 20.29 8.70 8.58
CA GLU A 136 21.46 8.70 9.49
C GLU A 136 21.26 9.64 10.69
#